data_AF-A0A4Q7XQR8-F1
#
_entry.id   AF-A0A4Q7XQR8-F1
#
_cell.length_a   1.000
_cell.length_b   1.000
_cell.length_c   1.000
_cell.angle_alpha   90.00
_cell.angle_beta   90.00
_cell.angle_gamma   90.00
#
_symmetry.space_group_name_H-M   'P 1'
#
loop_
_entity.id
_entity.type
_entity.pdbx_description
1 polymer ?
#
loop_
_entity_poly.entity_id
_entity_poly.type
_entity_poly.pdbx_seq_one_letter_code
_entity_poly.pdbx_strand_id
1 'polypeptide(L)'
;MDVDGKRTDATVLVVDDVPASRFAMGALLRRAGHQVVPVASGREALVELDVRLRRGALPDVALVDVGLPDMSGFDLCRRLKARPHMAGLPVVHFSAAALASGDRCQGLDAGGEAYLTMPAEPEEIAAVVRAAVRAARLRAGDQALARRLSLLSETIVTVQSARSLQELADAAAEGAGRLTGGPAAVFVLAPDDELYRGASRDRTCLALPDADAHRTVAALLRRLTRGQAGVQITTVPAPLWPAGFFRPGLQHDARLVLVPTQDGRASVCLATPTREVRRVDPEREAVAARLAQAAALAAQPLLMYQVERHVALTLQHSFLPQPHRLPELPGVDIAVRYVPASRDTEIGGDFYAAQRTADGVLTAVGDVVGHSLEAATVMVEIRHALRAYCVDESDPAVLAERLDRMLQHHHPEVTATVCLALIDPGTGETRVANAGHIPPLVVRDDRGADYVKAAGPLLGLGVPHPPPTELRLAPGDRLLMVTDGLIETRGIDLAVSMEHLRAAAAGALPGLDALCDTLLGCFGHDRDDDIAMLALSRTG
;
A
#
# COMPACT_ATOMS: atom_id res chain seq x y z
N MET A 1 -3.41 35.56 41.79
CA MET A 1 -2.31 34.66 41.44
C MET A 1 -2.90 33.27 41.32
N ASP A 2 -2.58 32.52 40.27
CA ASP A 2 -2.87 31.08 40.25
C ASP A 2 -1.75 30.35 41.01
N VAL A 3 -2.02 29.13 41.48
CA VAL A 3 -1.15 28.35 42.41
C VAL A 3 0.28 28.10 41.86
N ASP A 4 0.54 28.45 40.60
CA ASP A 4 1.79 28.18 39.87
C ASP A 4 2.56 29.44 39.37
N GLY A 5 2.25 30.65 39.85
CA GLY A 5 3.10 31.84 39.66
C GLY A 5 3.29 32.38 38.23
N LYS A 6 2.61 31.83 37.22
CA LYS A 6 2.68 32.32 35.82
C LYS A 6 1.86 33.60 35.61
N ARG A 7 2.52 34.69 35.18
CA ARG A 7 1.87 35.84 34.55
C ARG A 7 1.22 35.38 33.24
N THR A 8 -0.11 35.48 33.14
CA THR A 8 -0.86 35.15 31.92
C THR A 8 -0.78 36.30 30.93
N ASP A 9 0.12 36.20 29.96
CA ASP A 9 0.13 37.06 28.77
C ASP A 9 -1.03 36.61 27.86
N ALA A 10 -2.15 37.32 27.91
CA ALA A 10 -3.33 37.06 27.09
C ALA A 10 -3.67 38.35 26.35
N THR A 11 -4.15 38.22 25.12
CA THR A 11 -4.59 39.35 24.31
C THR A 11 -6.07 39.60 24.54
N VAL A 12 -6.41 40.79 25.01
CA VAL A 12 -7.76 41.19 25.38
C VAL A 12 -8.24 42.28 24.42
N LEU A 13 -9.32 42.02 23.70
CA LEU A 13 -10.03 43.05 22.94
C LEU A 13 -10.93 43.82 23.91
N VAL A 14 -10.82 45.14 23.96
CA VAL A 14 -11.68 46.01 24.78
C VAL A 14 -12.50 46.88 23.84
N VAL A 15 -13.82 46.65 23.82
CA VAL A 15 -14.80 47.37 23.00
C VAL A 15 -15.61 48.27 23.91
N ASP A 16 -15.41 49.58 23.80
CA ASP A 16 -16.04 50.59 24.67
C ASP A 16 -16.04 51.91 23.91
N ASP A 17 -17.16 52.63 23.82
CA ASP A 17 -17.23 53.89 23.09
C ASP A 17 -16.68 55.07 23.90
N VAL A 18 -16.82 55.02 25.23
CA VAL A 18 -16.38 56.05 26.17
C VAL A 18 -14.85 56.04 26.29
N PRO A 19 -14.14 57.08 25.80
CA PRO A 19 -12.67 57.06 25.75
C PRO A 19 -12.00 56.92 27.12
N ALA A 20 -12.59 57.51 28.16
CA ALA A 20 -12.07 57.44 29.53
C ALA A 20 -12.19 56.03 30.12
N SER A 21 -13.35 55.37 29.93
CA SER A 21 -13.60 54.01 30.39
C SER A 21 -12.69 53.01 29.65
N ARG A 22 -12.64 53.10 28.31
CA ARG A 22 -11.75 52.31 27.46
C ARG A 22 -10.28 52.40 27.88
N PHE A 23 -9.81 53.62 28.18
CA PHE A 23 -8.45 53.86 28.63
C PHE A 23 -8.19 53.24 30.02
N ALA A 24 -9.10 53.44 30.98
CA ALA A 24 -8.98 52.90 32.33
C ALA A 24 -8.94 51.36 32.32
N MET A 25 -9.85 50.72 31.59
CA MET A 25 -9.90 49.26 31.41
C MET A 25 -8.60 48.74 30.77
N GLY A 26 -8.12 49.42 29.72
CA GLY A 26 -6.87 49.06 29.07
C GLY A 26 -5.64 49.21 29.96
N ALA A 27 -5.58 50.24 30.81
CA ALA A 27 -4.47 50.44 31.76
C ALA A 27 -4.47 49.35 32.84
N LEU A 28 -5.64 48.99 33.37
CA LEU A 28 -5.81 47.93 34.36
C LEU A 28 -5.34 46.58 33.83
N LEU A 29 -5.80 46.18 32.64
CA LEU A 29 -5.47 44.89 32.04
C LEU A 29 -3.99 44.80 31.67
N ARG A 30 -3.39 45.89 31.17
CA ARG A 30 -1.93 45.97 30.94
C ARG A 30 -1.14 45.82 32.23
N ARG A 31 -1.59 46.45 33.32
CA ARG A 31 -0.98 46.28 34.66
C ARG A 31 -1.11 44.86 35.19
N ALA A 32 -2.19 44.16 34.82
CA ALA A 32 -2.38 42.73 35.10
C ALA A 32 -1.53 41.80 34.20
N GLY A 33 -0.79 42.36 33.23
CA GLY A 33 0.13 41.62 32.35
C GLY A 33 -0.48 41.15 31.03
N HIS A 34 -1.63 41.69 30.63
CA HIS A 34 -2.30 41.35 29.37
C HIS A 34 -1.96 42.36 28.26
N GLN A 35 -1.96 41.89 27.01
CA GLN A 35 -1.96 42.77 25.84
C GLN A 35 -3.37 43.26 25.58
N VAL A 36 -3.53 44.54 25.28
CA VAL A 36 -4.86 45.15 25.09
C VAL A 36 -5.00 45.72 23.69
N VAL A 37 -6.10 45.36 23.04
CA VAL A 37 -6.53 45.86 21.74
C VAL A 37 -7.78 46.71 21.97
N PRO A 38 -7.65 48.04 22.10
CA PRO A 38 -8.80 48.92 22.32
C PRO A 38 -9.48 49.26 20.99
N VAL A 39 -10.81 49.21 20.96
CA VAL A 39 -11.65 49.64 19.82
C VAL A 39 -12.86 50.42 20.35
N ALA A 40 -13.38 51.36 19.58
CA ALA A 40 -14.39 52.32 20.02
C ALA A 40 -15.84 51.98 19.62
N SER A 41 -16.04 50.96 18.78
CA SER A 41 -17.38 50.58 18.30
C SER A 41 -17.45 49.09 17.94
N GLY A 42 -18.67 48.56 17.80
CA GLY A 42 -18.89 47.17 17.41
C GLY A 42 -18.39 46.89 15.99
N ARG A 43 -18.57 47.83 15.05
CA ARG A 43 -18.06 47.72 13.68
C ARG A 43 -16.54 47.72 13.63
N GLU A 44 -15.89 48.57 14.41
CA GLU A 44 -14.42 48.58 14.51
C GLU A 44 -13.89 47.27 15.10
N ALA A 45 -14.55 46.73 16.12
CA ALA A 45 -14.23 45.41 16.68
C ALA A 45 -14.27 44.30 15.62
N LEU A 46 -15.30 44.27 14.78
CA LEU A 46 -15.43 43.29 13.69
C LEU A 46 -14.30 43.42 12.65
N VAL A 47 -13.95 44.65 12.25
CA VAL A 47 -12.86 44.90 11.30
C VAL A 47 -11.52 44.45 11.86
N GLU A 48 -11.23 44.79 13.12
CA GLU A 48 -9.99 44.40 13.80
C GLU A 48 -9.88 42.87 13.94
N LEU A 49 -10.98 42.19 14.31
CA LEU A 49 -11.02 40.73 14.38
C LEU A 49 -10.81 40.08 13.00
N ASP A 50 -11.36 40.64 11.92
CA ASP A 50 -11.14 40.14 10.57
C ASP A 50 -9.68 40.32 10.11
N VAL A 51 -9.03 41.44 10.46
CA VAL A 51 -7.59 41.66 10.20
C VAL A 51 -6.73 40.65 10.98
N ARG A 52 -7.04 40.42 12.25
CA ARG A 52 -6.30 39.50 13.11
C ARG A 52 -6.50 38.04 12.73
N LEU A 53 -7.70 37.66 12.31
CA LEU A 53 -7.98 36.32 11.80
C LEU A 53 -7.05 35.99 10.61
N ARG A 54 -6.89 36.93 9.67
CA ARG A 54 -5.97 36.76 8.52
C ARG A 54 -4.51 36.59 8.92
N ARG A 55 -4.10 37.12 10.08
CA ARG A 55 -2.74 37.00 10.63
C ARG A 55 -2.59 35.84 11.62
N GLY A 56 -3.66 35.08 11.90
CA GLY A 56 -3.65 34.01 12.89
C GLY A 56 -3.47 34.50 14.33
N ALA A 57 -3.84 35.74 14.64
CA ALA A 57 -3.56 36.42 15.91
C ALA A 57 -4.83 36.97 16.58
N LEU A 58 -5.88 36.15 16.62
CA LEU A 58 -7.13 36.51 17.33
C LEU A 58 -6.87 36.73 18.83
N PRO A 59 -7.63 37.63 19.48
CA PRO A 59 -7.59 37.81 20.93
C PRO A 59 -7.98 36.52 21.68
N ASP A 60 -7.50 36.37 22.92
CA ASP A 60 -7.90 35.29 23.83
C ASP A 60 -9.29 35.54 24.44
N VAL A 61 -9.74 36.80 24.54
CA VAL A 61 -11.04 37.21 25.10
C VAL A 61 -11.43 38.62 24.64
N ALA A 62 -12.73 38.88 24.53
CA ALA A 62 -13.28 40.21 24.27
C ALA A 62 -14.08 40.72 25.48
N LEU A 63 -13.72 41.88 26.01
CA LEU A 63 -14.52 42.67 26.93
C LEU A 63 -15.34 43.66 26.12
N VAL A 64 -16.66 43.59 26.21
CA VAL A 64 -17.58 44.31 25.34
C VAL A 64 -18.55 45.11 26.18
N ASP A 65 -18.55 46.44 26.03
CA ASP A 65 -19.57 47.29 26.60
C ASP A 65 -20.93 46.98 25.95
N VAL A 66 -22.00 47.03 26.74
CA VAL A 66 -23.36 46.78 26.24
C VAL A 66 -23.87 47.97 25.43
N GLY A 67 -23.48 49.20 25.78
CA GLY A 67 -24.01 50.47 25.29
C GLY A 67 -23.29 51.07 24.09
N LEU A 68 -22.85 50.27 23.12
CA LEU A 68 -22.10 50.78 21.97
C LEU A 68 -22.97 51.61 20.98
N PRO A 69 -22.39 52.60 20.27
CA PRO A 69 -23.12 53.57 19.47
C PRO A 69 -23.73 53.02 18.18
N ASP A 70 -23.21 51.92 17.64
CA ASP A 70 -23.56 51.41 16.31
C ASP A 70 -24.35 50.09 16.32
N MET A 71 -24.25 49.32 17.41
CA MET A 71 -25.06 48.13 17.68
C MET A 71 -24.96 47.80 19.17
N SER A 72 -25.91 47.08 19.78
CA SER A 72 -25.74 46.65 21.18
C SER A 72 -24.55 45.69 21.32
N GLY A 73 -23.86 45.70 22.46
CA GLY A 73 -22.86 44.68 22.79
C GLY A 73 -23.40 43.25 22.67
N PHE A 74 -24.69 43.04 22.94
CA PHE A 74 -25.36 41.75 22.73
C PHE A 74 -25.51 41.38 21.24
N ASP A 75 -25.79 42.36 20.37
CA ASP A 75 -25.82 42.15 18.92
C ASP A 75 -24.42 41.80 18.40
N LEU A 76 -23.39 42.48 18.90
CA LEU A 76 -22.00 42.17 18.57
C LEU A 76 -21.66 40.74 19.00
N CYS A 77 -21.98 40.33 20.23
CA CYS A 77 -21.77 38.96 20.70
C CYS A 77 -22.46 37.94 19.79
N ARG A 78 -23.74 38.12 19.47
CA ARG A 78 -24.47 37.24 18.55
C ARG A 78 -23.80 37.14 17.18
N ARG A 79 -23.31 38.25 16.62
CA ARG A 79 -22.58 38.26 15.34
C ARG A 79 -21.25 37.52 15.42
N LEU A 80 -20.51 37.65 16.52
CA LEU A 80 -19.28 36.90 16.74
C LEU A 80 -19.55 35.39 16.85
N LYS A 81 -20.60 35.00 17.59
CA LYS A 81 -21.00 33.61 17.77
C LYS A 81 -21.55 32.96 16.50
N ALA A 82 -22.16 33.74 15.60
CA ALA A 82 -22.64 33.26 14.31
C ALA A 82 -21.52 32.94 13.30
N ARG A 83 -20.29 33.43 13.51
CA ARG A 83 -19.15 33.19 12.61
C ARG A 83 -18.33 31.97 13.09
N PRO A 84 -18.20 30.88 12.31
CA PRO A 84 -17.52 29.65 12.75
C PRO A 84 -16.09 29.86 13.26
N HIS A 85 -15.32 30.76 12.64
CA HIS A 85 -13.94 31.06 13.00
C HIS A 85 -13.79 31.96 14.24
N MET A 86 -14.88 32.58 14.71
CA MET A 86 -14.89 33.51 15.86
C MET A 86 -15.80 33.04 17.00
N ALA A 87 -16.62 32.01 16.78
CA ALA A 87 -17.55 31.49 17.79
C ALA A 87 -16.87 31.05 19.09
N GLY A 88 -15.61 30.60 19.00
CA GLY A 88 -14.79 30.20 20.13
C GLY A 88 -14.22 31.36 20.97
N LEU A 89 -14.27 32.61 20.49
CA LEU A 89 -13.78 33.78 21.24
C LEU A 89 -14.71 34.04 22.45
N PRO A 90 -14.24 33.93 23.72
CA PRO A 90 -15.07 34.25 24.86
C PRO A 90 -15.38 35.76 24.91
N VAL A 91 -16.64 36.09 25.20
CA VAL A 91 -17.12 37.48 25.30
C VAL A 91 -17.56 37.74 26.73
N VAL A 92 -16.98 38.73 27.38
CA VAL A 92 -17.38 39.21 28.70
C VAL A 92 -18.07 40.55 28.50
N HIS A 93 -19.37 40.60 28.77
CA HIS A 93 -20.10 41.86 28.71
C HIS A 93 -19.79 42.70 29.93
N PHE A 94 -19.75 44.02 29.78
CA PHE A 94 -19.79 44.93 30.92
C PHE A 94 -20.75 46.09 30.66
N SER A 95 -21.30 46.65 31.73
CA SER A 95 -22.27 47.75 31.66
C SER A 95 -22.22 48.57 32.95
N ALA A 96 -22.64 49.84 32.90
CA ALA A 96 -22.82 50.66 34.10
C ALA A 96 -23.97 50.11 35.00
N ALA A 97 -23.86 50.31 36.32
CA ALA A 97 -24.78 49.81 37.34
C ALA A 97 -26.24 50.30 37.28
N ALA A 98 -26.66 50.99 36.21
CA ALA A 98 -27.98 51.62 36.07
C ALA A 98 -29.01 50.80 35.26
N LEU A 99 -28.79 49.51 35.01
CA LEU A 99 -29.67 48.69 34.17
C LEU A 99 -30.17 47.40 34.86
N ALA A 100 -31.38 46.97 34.49
CA ALA A 100 -32.18 45.93 35.15
C ALA A 100 -31.55 44.53 35.08
N SER A 101 -31.96 43.63 36.00
CA SER A 101 -31.51 42.22 36.04
C SER A 101 -31.71 41.43 34.75
N GLY A 102 -32.55 41.91 33.82
CA GLY A 102 -32.77 41.32 32.49
C GLY A 102 -31.55 41.36 31.57
N ASP A 103 -30.68 42.36 31.71
CA ASP A 103 -29.53 42.57 30.82
C ASP A 103 -28.42 41.54 31.04
N ARG A 104 -28.28 41.06 32.29
CA ARG A 104 -27.35 39.98 32.61
C ARG A 104 -27.77 38.66 31.97
N CYS A 105 -29.07 38.34 32.03
CA CYS A 105 -29.62 37.15 31.36
C CYS A 105 -29.43 37.28 29.85
N GLN A 106 -29.79 38.44 29.27
CA GLN A 106 -29.65 38.69 27.84
C GLN A 106 -28.19 38.57 27.36
N GLY A 107 -27.22 39.04 28.13
CA GLY A 107 -25.80 38.90 27.80
C GLY A 107 -25.30 37.46 27.79
N LEU A 108 -25.79 36.62 28.71
CA LEU A 108 -25.48 35.19 28.75
C LEU A 108 -26.20 34.43 27.62
N ASP A 109 -27.48 34.73 27.39
CA ASP A 109 -28.30 34.13 26.33
C ASP A 109 -27.79 34.48 24.92
N ALA A 110 -27.14 35.66 24.76
CA ALA A 110 -26.45 36.05 23.53
C ALA A 110 -25.15 35.25 23.26
N GLY A 111 -24.75 34.36 24.18
CA GLY A 111 -23.55 33.55 24.11
C GLY A 111 -22.33 34.15 24.83
N GLY A 112 -22.54 35.13 25.72
CA GLY A 112 -21.50 35.68 26.58
C GLY A 112 -21.05 34.67 27.65
N GLU A 113 -19.76 34.73 28.00
CA GLU A 113 -19.15 33.86 29.01
C GLU A 113 -19.36 34.40 30.43
N ALA A 114 -19.44 35.73 30.56
CA ALA A 114 -19.66 36.41 31.83
C ALA A 114 -20.24 37.82 31.60
N TYR A 115 -20.68 38.43 32.69
CA TYR A 115 -21.20 39.79 32.73
C TYR A 115 -20.61 40.52 33.95
N LEU A 116 -20.09 41.73 33.74
CA LEU A 116 -19.51 42.59 34.78
C LEU A 116 -20.34 43.87 34.94
N THR A 117 -20.67 44.22 36.18
CA THR A 117 -21.38 45.48 36.49
C THR A 117 -20.37 46.53 36.95
N MET A 118 -20.35 47.69 36.31
CA MET A 118 -19.41 48.77 36.58
C MET A 118 -20.03 49.83 37.51
N PRO A 119 -19.29 50.36 38.51
CA PRO A 119 -17.86 50.12 38.75
C PRO A 119 -17.61 48.78 39.47
N ALA A 120 -16.69 47.98 38.93
CA ALA A 120 -16.21 46.74 39.53
C ALA A 120 -14.78 46.91 40.07
N GLU A 121 -14.44 46.14 41.09
CA GLU A 121 -13.08 46.16 41.64
C GLU A 121 -12.05 45.65 40.61
N PRO A 122 -10.85 46.24 40.51
CA PRO A 122 -9.87 45.81 39.51
C PRO A 122 -9.50 44.34 39.57
N GLU A 123 -9.50 43.76 40.78
CA GLU A 123 -9.22 42.34 40.99
C GLU A 123 -10.33 41.43 40.45
N GLU A 124 -11.59 41.87 40.53
CA GLU A 124 -12.76 41.16 40.01
C GLU A 124 -12.70 41.07 38.48
N ILE A 125 -12.46 42.21 37.81
CA ILE A 125 -12.34 42.26 36.34
C ILE A 125 -11.23 41.32 35.86
N ALA A 126 -10.07 41.37 36.51
CA ALA A 126 -8.94 40.49 36.18
C ALA A 126 -9.25 39.01 36.46
N ALA A 127 -10.03 38.70 37.50
CA ALA A 127 -10.44 37.33 37.81
C ALA A 127 -11.41 36.76 36.77
N VAL A 128 -12.41 37.54 36.34
CA VAL A 128 -13.36 37.14 35.31
C VAL A 128 -12.66 36.91 33.96
N VAL A 129 -11.74 37.81 33.58
CA VAL A 129 -10.92 37.64 32.37
C VAL A 129 -10.10 36.34 32.42
N ARG A 130 -9.39 36.08 33.52
CA ARG A 130 -8.63 34.83 33.68
C ARG A 130 -9.52 33.59 33.62
N ALA A 131 -10.70 33.63 34.24
CA ALA A 131 -11.65 32.53 34.22
C ALA A 131 -12.16 32.25 32.80
N ALA A 132 -12.55 33.29 32.05
CA ALA A 132 -13.03 33.19 30.69
C ALA A 132 -11.97 32.63 29.73
N VAL A 133 -10.72 33.13 29.82
CA VAL A 133 -9.59 32.62 29.04
C VAL A 133 -9.28 31.16 29.38
N ARG A 134 -9.30 30.79 30.67
CA ARG A 134 -9.10 29.40 31.10
C ARG A 134 -10.16 28.48 30.49
N ALA A 135 -11.44 28.82 30.61
CA ALA A 135 -12.55 28.05 30.07
C ALA A 135 -12.51 27.91 28.53
N ALA A 136 -12.12 28.97 27.82
CA ALA A 136 -11.92 28.92 26.37
C ALA A 136 -10.76 27.98 25.97
N ARG A 137 -9.64 28.01 26.70
CA ARG A 137 -8.49 27.12 26.46
C ARG A 137 -8.83 25.65 26.72
N LEU A 138 -9.59 25.34 27.79
CA LEU A 138 -10.10 24.01 28.06
C LEU A 138 -10.95 23.48 26.90
N ARG A 139 -11.97 24.25 26.46
CA ARG A 139 -12.84 23.87 25.34
C ARG A 139 -12.07 23.69 24.03
N ALA A 140 -11.11 24.57 23.74
CA ALA A 140 -10.26 24.44 22.56
C ALA A 140 -9.39 23.17 22.62
N GLY A 141 -8.90 22.81 23.81
CA GLY A 141 -8.20 21.54 24.07
C GLY A 141 -9.09 20.32 23.79
N ASP A 142 -10.29 20.28 24.38
CA ASP A 142 -11.25 19.19 24.18
C ASP A 142 -11.63 19.00 22.70
N GLN A 143 -11.90 20.11 22.00
CA GLN A 143 -12.19 20.08 20.57
C GLN A 143 -11.00 19.61 19.73
N ALA A 144 -9.77 20.02 20.10
CA ALA A 144 -8.57 19.57 19.41
C ALA A 144 -8.34 18.06 19.62
N LEU A 145 -8.55 17.56 20.84
CA LEU A 145 -8.47 16.13 21.15
C LEU A 145 -9.52 15.33 20.37
N ALA A 146 -10.78 15.76 20.39
CA ALA A 146 -11.85 15.10 19.65
C ALA A 146 -11.55 15.04 18.15
N ARG A 147 -11.05 16.14 17.56
CA ARG A 147 -10.61 16.15 16.15
C ARG A 147 -9.46 15.19 15.88
N ARG A 148 -8.45 15.13 16.76
CA ARG A 148 -7.32 14.19 16.63
C ARG A 148 -7.77 12.73 16.72
N LEU A 149 -8.65 12.41 17.68
CA LEU A 149 -9.21 11.06 17.82
C LEU A 149 -10.04 10.65 16.62
N SER A 150 -10.87 11.55 16.08
CA SER A 150 -11.63 11.30 14.86
C SER A 150 -10.72 11.03 13.66
N LEU A 151 -9.67 11.85 13.50
CA LEU A 151 -8.68 11.69 12.44
C LEU A 151 -7.88 10.38 12.59
N LEU A 152 -7.54 10.01 13.82
CA LEU A 152 -6.86 8.75 14.10
C LEU A 152 -7.75 7.57 13.72
N SER A 153 -9.03 7.61 14.07
CA SER A 153 -10.00 6.57 13.71
C SER A 153 -10.14 6.43 12.20
N GLU A 154 -10.29 7.54 11.48
CA GLU A 154 -10.35 7.56 10.01
C GLU A 154 -9.08 6.94 9.39
N THR A 155 -7.91 7.37 9.88
CA THR A 155 -6.61 6.87 9.40
C THR A 155 -6.45 5.38 9.63
N ILE A 156 -6.82 4.88 10.81
CA ILE A 156 -6.72 3.46 11.15
C ILE A 156 -7.54 2.62 10.16
N VAL A 157 -8.74 3.07 9.79
CA VAL A 157 -9.57 2.37 8.80
C VAL A 157 -8.87 2.32 7.44
N THR A 158 -8.29 3.42 6.97
CA THR A 158 -7.54 3.45 5.69
C THR A 158 -6.35 2.50 5.71
N VAL A 159 -5.58 2.50 6.80
CA VAL A 159 -4.43 1.60 6.99
C VAL A 159 -4.85 0.13 7.02
N GLN A 160 -5.97 -0.19 7.68
CA GLN A 160 -6.50 -1.55 7.74
C GLN A 160 -7.08 -2.05 6.41
N SER A 161 -7.47 -1.14 5.51
CA SER A 161 -7.97 -1.48 4.17
C SER A 161 -6.88 -1.70 3.12
N ALA A 162 -5.62 -1.51 3.47
CA ALA A 162 -4.50 -1.67 2.54
C ALA A 162 -4.34 -3.12 2.07
N ARG A 163 -4.04 -3.30 0.78
CA ARG A 163 -3.89 -4.61 0.11
C ARG A 163 -2.44 -5.02 -0.09
N SER A 164 -1.51 -4.10 0.15
CA SER A 164 -0.06 -4.33 0.06
C SER A 164 0.67 -3.57 1.16
N LEU A 165 1.90 -3.99 1.47
CA LEU A 165 2.76 -3.29 2.43
C LEU A 165 3.08 -1.87 2.00
N GLN A 166 3.17 -1.63 0.69
CA GLN A 166 3.41 -0.30 0.14
C GLN A 166 2.20 0.62 0.35
N GLU A 167 0.99 0.15 0.01
CA GLU A 167 -0.25 0.91 0.24
C GLU A 167 -0.46 1.21 1.74
N LEU A 168 -0.14 0.25 2.60
CA LEU A 168 -0.17 0.42 4.06
C LEU A 168 0.78 1.52 4.51
N ALA A 169 2.02 1.51 4.02
CA ALA A 169 3.03 2.50 4.40
C ALA A 169 2.63 3.91 3.91
N ASP A 170 2.08 4.03 2.70
CA ASP A 170 1.58 5.28 2.13
C ASP A 170 0.40 5.85 2.93
N ALA A 171 -0.61 5.02 3.22
CA ALA A 171 -1.77 5.42 4.02
C ALA A 171 -1.38 5.86 5.43
N ALA A 172 -0.48 5.09 6.08
CA ALA A 172 0.00 5.41 7.42
C ALA A 172 0.82 6.71 7.44
N ALA A 173 1.66 6.95 6.43
CA ALA A 173 2.46 8.17 6.33
C ALA A 173 1.58 9.42 6.12
N GLU A 174 0.60 9.34 5.23
CA GLU A 174 -0.34 10.45 4.99
C GLU A 174 -1.15 10.79 6.26
N GLY A 175 -1.68 9.77 6.93
CA GLY A 175 -2.40 9.96 8.19
C GLY A 175 -1.51 10.49 9.32
N ALA A 176 -0.27 10.00 9.43
CA ALA A 176 0.70 10.51 10.39
C ALA A 176 1.01 12.00 10.15
N GLY A 177 1.12 12.43 8.89
CA GLY A 177 1.33 13.82 8.55
C GLY A 177 0.17 14.72 8.99
N ARG A 178 -1.07 14.30 8.72
CA ARG A 178 -2.29 14.99 9.17
C ARG A 178 -2.38 15.08 10.70
N LEU A 179 -2.06 14.00 11.41
CA LEU A 179 -2.16 13.91 12.88
C LEU A 179 -1.10 14.75 13.60
N THR A 180 0.12 14.79 13.06
CA THR A 180 1.25 15.50 13.68
C THR A 180 1.37 16.95 13.23
N GLY A 181 0.73 17.31 12.10
CA GLY A 181 0.74 18.66 11.53
C GLY A 181 2.06 19.01 10.84
N GLY A 182 2.80 18.00 10.37
CA GLY A 182 4.10 18.13 9.70
C GLY A 182 4.40 16.92 8.81
N PRO A 183 5.53 16.91 8.09
CA PRO A 183 5.85 15.78 7.22
C PRO A 183 6.14 14.52 8.04
N ALA A 184 5.69 13.37 7.55
CA ALA A 184 5.89 12.08 8.18
C ALA A 184 6.33 11.04 7.14
N ALA A 185 7.15 10.09 7.57
CA ALA A 185 7.53 8.93 6.79
C ALA A 185 7.21 7.66 7.58
N VAL A 186 6.69 6.63 6.91
CA VAL A 186 6.44 5.33 7.53
C VAL A 186 7.23 4.28 6.77
N PHE A 187 7.83 3.36 7.53
CA PHE A 187 8.65 2.28 7.02
C PHE A 187 8.09 0.96 7.53
N VAL A 188 7.98 -0.03 6.65
CA VAL A 188 7.73 -1.42 7.02
C VAL A 188 8.95 -2.22 6.62
N LEU A 189 9.64 -2.79 7.61
CA LEU A 189 10.77 -3.68 7.40
C LEU A 189 10.27 -5.12 7.52
N ALA A 190 10.31 -5.85 6.42
CA ALA A 190 9.95 -7.26 6.34
C ALA A 190 11.09 -8.18 6.84
N PRO A 191 10.79 -9.48 7.14
CA PRO A 191 11.78 -10.42 7.67
C PRO A 191 12.98 -10.72 6.75
N ASP A 192 12.82 -10.49 5.46
CA ASP A 192 13.79 -10.69 4.38
C ASP A 192 14.66 -9.45 4.10
N ASP A 193 14.66 -8.48 5.02
CA ASP A 193 15.29 -7.16 4.90
C ASP A 193 14.69 -6.25 3.81
N GLU A 194 13.54 -6.60 3.22
CA GLU A 194 12.84 -5.71 2.29
C GLU A 194 12.19 -4.54 3.05
N LEU A 195 12.38 -3.32 2.53
CA LEU A 195 11.93 -2.08 3.16
C LEU A 195 10.90 -1.37 2.29
N TYR A 196 9.66 -1.35 2.76
CA TYR A 196 8.57 -0.58 2.17
C TYR A 196 8.49 0.79 2.82
N ARG A 197 8.14 1.82 2.04
CA ARG A 197 8.06 3.20 2.55
C ARG A 197 6.87 3.95 2.00
N GLY A 198 6.18 4.66 2.90
CA GLY A 198 5.34 5.81 2.53
C GLY A 198 5.88 7.13 3.05
N ALA A 199 5.51 8.22 2.38
CA ALA A 199 5.80 9.58 2.80
C ALA A 199 4.55 10.47 2.62
N SER A 200 4.25 11.32 3.61
CA SER A 200 3.12 12.25 3.54
C SER A 200 3.30 13.26 2.41
N ARG A 201 2.22 13.60 1.71
CA ARG A 201 2.27 14.46 0.50
C ARG A 201 2.57 15.94 0.75
N ASP A 202 2.54 16.39 2.01
CA ASP A 202 2.70 17.81 2.33
C ASP A 202 4.18 18.24 2.29
N ARG A 203 4.57 18.78 1.12
CA ARG A 203 5.83 19.48 0.76
C ARG A 203 6.95 18.61 0.17
N THR A 204 6.80 18.36 -1.13
CA THR A 204 7.88 18.23 -2.14
C THR A 204 8.93 17.14 -1.86
N CYS A 205 8.66 15.90 -2.26
CA CYS A 205 9.72 14.98 -2.68
C CYS A 205 9.92 15.11 -4.20
N LEU A 206 10.77 16.04 -4.63
CA LEU A 206 11.26 16.11 -6.02
C LEU A 206 12.52 15.26 -6.25
N ALA A 207 13.04 14.60 -5.21
CA ALA A 207 14.15 13.66 -5.32
C ALA A 207 13.85 12.43 -4.47
N LEU A 208 13.82 11.25 -5.11
CA LEU A 208 13.81 9.98 -4.40
C LEU A 208 15.12 9.89 -3.58
N PRO A 209 15.07 9.52 -2.30
CA PRO A 209 16.28 9.31 -1.52
C PRO A 209 17.07 8.13 -2.09
N ASP A 210 18.40 8.24 -2.14
CA ASP A 210 19.29 7.27 -2.79
C ASP A 210 19.14 5.84 -2.21
N ALA A 211 19.55 4.83 -2.98
CA ALA A 211 19.55 3.43 -2.52
C ALA A 211 20.35 3.22 -1.21
N ASP A 212 21.39 4.03 -0.98
CA ASP A 212 22.15 4.03 0.27
C ASP A 212 21.34 4.55 1.48
N ALA A 213 20.46 5.52 1.28
CA ALA A 213 19.57 6.01 2.33
C ALA A 213 18.61 4.91 2.79
N HIS A 214 18.09 4.11 1.85
CA HIS A 214 17.23 2.96 2.15
C HIS A 214 17.95 1.91 3.01
N ARG A 215 19.15 1.50 2.58
CA ARG A 215 19.97 0.54 3.35
C ARG A 215 20.30 1.04 4.75
N THR A 216 20.60 2.33 4.87
CA THR A 216 20.92 2.96 6.16
C THR A 216 19.73 2.93 7.11
N VAL A 217 18.52 3.27 6.65
CA VAL A 217 17.31 3.17 7.47
C VAL A 217 17.04 1.72 7.87
N ALA A 218 17.08 0.78 6.93
CA ALA A 218 16.85 -0.63 7.24
C ALA A 218 17.83 -1.16 8.31
N ALA A 219 19.13 -0.83 8.20
CA ALA A 219 20.14 -1.19 9.20
C ALA A 219 19.86 -0.55 10.58
N LEU A 220 19.45 0.72 10.59
CA LEU A 220 19.09 1.44 11.81
C LEU A 220 17.87 0.82 12.51
N LEU A 221 16.80 0.55 11.77
CA LEU A 221 15.57 -0.03 12.31
C LEU A 221 15.87 -1.40 12.94
N ARG A 222 16.60 -2.27 12.25
CA ARG A 222 17.04 -3.58 12.78
C ARG A 222 17.79 -3.45 14.09
N ARG A 223 18.72 -2.50 14.17
CA ARG A 223 19.50 -2.30 15.39
C ARG A 223 18.62 -1.86 16.56
N LEU A 224 17.61 -1.03 16.30
CA LEU A 224 16.70 -0.50 17.31
C LEU A 224 15.64 -1.53 17.75
N THR A 225 15.24 -2.46 16.89
CA THR A 225 14.19 -3.45 17.19
C THR A 225 14.70 -4.77 17.76
N ARG A 226 16.00 -5.08 17.62
CA ARG A 226 16.60 -6.31 18.16
C ARG A 226 16.31 -6.50 19.67
N GLY A 227 15.62 -7.59 19.99
CA GLY A 227 15.32 -8.00 21.36
C GLY A 227 14.30 -7.09 22.08
N GLN A 228 13.61 -6.23 21.35
CA GLN A 228 12.59 -5.33 21.90
C GLN A 228 11.19 -5.90 21.67
N ALA A 229 10.30 -5.66 22.63
CA ALA A 229 8.86 -5.94 22.52
C ALA A 229 8.06 -4.66 22.78
N GLY A 230 6.91 -4.54 22.13
CA GLY A 230 6.02 -3.38 22.28
C GLY A 230 6.53 -2.11 21.60
N VAL A 231 5.82 -1.00 21.84
CA VAL A 231 6.11 0.29 21.19
C VAL A 231 7.35 0.93 21.81
N GLN A 232 8.27 1.33 20.95
CA GLN A 232 9.48 2.05 21.31
C GLN A 232 9.43 3.45 20.69
N ILE A 233 9.67 4.47 21.51
CA ILE A 233 9.76 5.85 21.03
C ILE A 233 11.17 6.37 21.29
N THR A 234 11.88 6.74 20.23
CA THR A 234 13.26 7.24 20.33
C THR A 234 13.48 8.42 19.39
N THR A 235 14.55 9.19 19.64
CA THR A 235 14.97 10.28 18.76
C THR A 235 16.34 9.95 18.20
N VAL A 236 16.43 9.91 16.87
CA VAL A 236 17.68 9.71 16.14
C VAL A 236 18.18 11.06 15.67
N PRO A 237 19.41 11.47 16.05
CA PRO A 237 19.94 12.78 15.67
C PRO A 237 20.23 12.84 14.17
N ALA A 238 20.15 14.04 13.61
CA ALA A 238 20.37 14.36 12.20
C ALA A 238 21.58 13.66 11.53
N PRO A 239 22.77 13.56 12.16
CA PRO A 239 23.92 12.88 11.53
C PRO A 239 23.74 11.39 11.31
N LEU A 240 22.85 10.75 12.08
CA LEU A 240 22.54 9.31 11.98
C LEU A 240 21.27 9.04 11.16
N TRP A 241 20.47 10.08 10.89
CA TRP A 241 19.26 9.96 10.08
C TRP A 241 19.52 10.39 8.63
N PRO A 242 19.33 9.52 7.63
CA PRO A 242 19.56 9.86 6.23
C PRO A 242 18.65 11.00 5.75
N ALA A 243 19.20 11.87 4.89
CA ALA A 243 18.46 12.98 4.30
C ALA A 243 17.43 12.50 3.26
N GLY A 244 16.45 13.35 2.94
CA GLY A 244 15.46 13.09 1.88
C GLY A 244 14.13 12.49 2.36
N PHE A 245 13.98 12.13 3.65
CA PHE A 245 12.74 11.55 4.18
C PHE A 245 11.66 12.54 4.59
N PHE A 246 12.04 13.76 4.96
CA PHE A 246 11.08 14.77 5.43
C PHE A 246 11.05 15.99 4.52
N ARG A 247 12.24 16.48 4.13
CA ARG A 247 12.42 17.59 3.18
C ARG A 247 13.73 17.39 2.41
N PRO A 248 13.77 17.67 1.09
CA PRO A 248 15.00 17.62 0.31
C PRO A 248 16.05 18.58 0.88
N GLY A 249 17.31 18.12 0.97
CA GLY A 249 18.46 18.97 1.32
C GLY A 249 18.59 19.41 2.78
N LEU A 250 17.70 18.96 3.69
CA LEU A 250 17.75 19.33 5.11
C LEU A 250 17.82 18.08 6.00
N GLN A 251 18.86 18.00 6.83
CA GLN A 251 18.91 17.02 7.91
C GLN A 251 18.09 17.53 9.10
N HIS A 252 17.29 16.63 9.68
CA HIS A 252 16.49 16.87 10.87
C HIS A 252 16.72 15.71 11.83
N ASP A 253 16.66 15.98 13.13
CA ASP A 253 16.48 14.91 14.10
C ASP A 253 15.15 14.21 13.80
N ALA A 254 15.15 12.88 13.82
CA ALA A 254 13.99 12.05 13.54
C ALA A 254 13.44 11.46 14.84
N ARG A 255 12.20 11.79 15.19
CA ARG A 255 11.45 11.08 16.23
C ARG A 255 10.86 9.83 15.59
N LEU A 256 11.24 8.67 16.11
CA LEU A 256 10.82 7.36 15.64
C LEU A 256 9.88 6.71 16.65
N VAL A 257 8.77 6.19 16.14
CA VAL A 257 7.87 5.30 16.85
C VAL A 257 8.00 3.95 16.17
N LEU A 258 8.71 3.03 16.81
CA LEU A 258 8.95 1.68 16.31
C LEU A 258 8.02 0.68 16.99
N VAL A 259 7.44 -0.20 16.19
CA VAL A 259 6.60 -1.29 16.67
C VAL A 259 7.06 -2.57 15.97
N PRO A 260 7.76 -3.47 16.69
CA PRO A 260 8.06 -4.79 16.16
C PRO A 260 6.77 -5.60 16.03
N THR A 261 6.71 -6.50 15.05
CA THR A 261 5.64 -7.50 14.96
C THR A 261 5.76 -8.51 16.11
N GLN A 262 4.70 -9.29 16.36
CA GLN A 262 4.65 -10.21 17.50
C GLN A 262 5.76 -11.28 17.47
N ASP A 263 6.17 -11.71 16.28
CA ASP A 263 7.27 -12.66 16.06
C ASP A 263 8.66 -12.01 16.12
N GLY A 264 8.73 -10.67 16.23
CA GLY A 264 9.97 -9.89 16.31
C GLY A 264 10.80 -9.88 15.03
N ARG A 265 10.28 -10.41 13.91
CA ARG A 265 11.01 -10.52 12.63
C ARG A 265 10.79 -9.35 11.70
N ALA A 266 9.65 -8.67 11.82
CA ALA A 266 9.32 -7.47 11.07
C ALA A 266 9.09 -6.29 12.01
N SER A 267 9.07 -5.09 11.45
CA SER A 267 8.75 -3.89 12.24
C SER A 267 8.15 -2.79 11.40
N VAL A 268 7.27 -2.01 12.01
CA VAL A 268 6.77 -0.76 11.46
C VAL A 268 7.40 0.40 12.22
N CYS A 269 7.89 1.39 11.49
CA CYS A 269 8.46 2.59 12.06
C CYS A 269 7.79 3.83 11.46
N LEU A 270 7.19 4.65 12.32
CA LEU A 270 6.71 5.99 11.96
C LEU A 270 7.78 7.02 12.37
N ALA A 271 8.18 7.86 11.42
CA ALA A 271 9.22 8.86 11.59
C ALA A 271 8.66 10.26 11.33
N THR A 272 9.00 11.21 12.20
CA THR A 272 8.65 12.63 12.07
C THR A 272 9.84 13.53 12.41
N PRO A 273 9.99 14.71 11.79
CA PRO A 273 11.08 15.61 12.13
C PRO A 273 10.83 16.26 13.50
N THR A 274 11.87 16.40 14.30
CA THR A 274 11.89 17.27 15.47
C THR A 274 12.95 18.36 15.29
N ARG A 275 12.65 19.58 15.74
CA ARG A 275 13.51 20.76 15.50
C ARG A 275 14.25 21.28 16.73
N GLU A 276 14.01 20.73 17.92
CA GLU A 276 14.71 21.05 19.17
C GLU A 276 14.11 20.18 20.29
N VAL A 277 14.79 20.08 21.44
CA VAL A 277 14.27 19.45 22.69
C VAL A 277 13.16 20.31 23.31
N ARG A 278 12.20 20.75 22.51
CA ARG A 278 10.95 21.31 23.01
C ARG A 278 10.13 20.13 23.50
N ARG A 279 9.62 20.17 24.75
CA ARG A 279 8.75 19.12 25.30
C ARG A 279 7.69 18.74 24.26
N VAL A 280 7.79 17.53 23.74
CA VAL A 280 6.82 16.99 22.79
C VAL A 280 5.49 16.87 23.55
N ASP A 281 4.40 17.25 22.89
CA ASP A 281 3.05 17.08 23.42
C ASP A 281 2.79 15.58 23.65
N PRO A 282 2.65 15.10 24.91
CA PRO A 282 2.48 13.67 25.20
C PRO A 282 1.28 13.06 24.47
N GLU A 283 0.25 13.86 24.19
CA GLU A 283 -0.92 13.42 23.44
C GLU A 283 -0.57 13.12 21.98
N ARG A 284 0.30 13.92 21.36
CA ARG A 284 0.74 13.67 19.98
C ARG A 284 1.57 12.39 19.88
N GLU A 285 2.40 12.14 20.88
CA GLU A 285 3.17 10.89 20.95
C GLU A 285 2.24 9.68 21.12
N ALA A 286 1.24 9.78 22.00
CA ALA A 286 0.25 8.73 22.20
C ALA A 286 -0.53 8.43 20.91
N VAL A 287 -0.94 9.45 20.16
CA VAL A 287 -1.65 9.29 18.89
C VAL A 287 -0.75 8.65 17.81
N ALA A 288 0.49 9.09 17.68
CA ALA A 288 1.45 8.49 16.74
C ALA A 288 1.78 7.04 17.10
N ALA A 289 1.93 6.73 18.39
CA ALA A 289 2.09 5.37 18.91
C ALA A 289 0.90 4.48 18.54
N ARG A 290 -0.33 4.97 18.71
CA ARG A 290 -1.55 4.22 18.35
C ARG A 290 -1.66 3.95 16.86
N LEU A 291 -1.29 4.92 16.02
CA LEU A 291 -1.24 4.71 14.57
C LEU A 291 -0.17 3.69 14.17
N ALA A 292 1.05 3.79 14.73
CA ALA A 292 2.12 2.84 14.45
C ALA A 292 1.76 1.41 14.89
N GLN A 293 1.08 1.26 16.03
CA GLN A 293 0.52 -0.03 16.47
C GLN A 293 -0.52 -0.57 15.48
N ALA A 294 -1.46 0.26 15.05
CA ALA A 294 -2.47 -0.15 14.08
C ALA A 294 -1.85 -0.56 12.74
N ALA A 295 -0.85 0.18 12.26
CA ALA A 295 -0.09 -0.16 11.06
C ALA A 295 0.69 -1.47 11.23
N ALA A 296 1.31 -1.71 12.38
CA ALA A 296 1.98 -2.99 12.67
C ALA A 296 1.00 -4.18 12.70
N LEU A 297 -0.20 -4.00 13.26
CA LEU A 297 -1.24 -5.03 13.24
C LEU A 297 -1.78 -5.28 11.83
N ALA A 298 -1.98 -4.23 11.03
CA ALA A 298 -2.41 -4.36 9.63
C ALA A 298 -1.32 -4.99 8.73
N ALA A 299 -0.04 -4.81 9.08
CA ALA A 299 1.07 -5.42 8.32
C ALA A 299 1.19 -6.94 8.54
N GLN A 300 0.73 -7.48 9.67
CA GLN A 300 0.84 -8.92 9.98
C GLN A 300 0.23 -9.84 8.92
N PRO A 301 -1.06 -9.70 8.53
CA PRO A 301 -1.64 -10.57 7.51
C PRO A 301 -0.95 -10.41 6.15
N LEU A 302 -0.52 -9.19 5.79
CA LEU A 302 0.18 -8.91 4.54
C LEU A 302 1.56 -9.60 4.51
N LEU A 303 2.31 -9.57 5.61
CA LEU A 303 3.59 -10.26 5.74
C LEU A 303 3.43 -11.77 5.72
N MET A 304 2.41 -12.32 6.39
CA MET A 304 2.14 -13.76 6.38
C MET A 304 1.82 -14.23 4.96
N TYR A 305 0.97 -13.50 4.25
CA TYR A 305 0.62 -13.79 2.86
C TYR A 305 1.86 -13.77 1.95
N GLN A 306 2.78 -12.82 2.14
CA GLN A 306 4.03 -12.79 1.38
C GLN A 306 4.93 -14.01 1.66
N VAL A 307 5.06 -14.42 2.92
CA VAL A 307 5.85 -15.62 3.28
C VAL A 307 5.23 -16.88 2.70
N GLU A 308 3.92 -17.05 2.86
CA GLU A 308 3.18 -18.20 2.30
C GLU A 308 3.36 -18.27 0.78
N ARG A 309 3.18 -17.15 0.09
CA ARG A 309 3.39 -17.03 -1.35
C ARG A 309 4.83 -17.36 -1.75
N HIS A 310 5.82 -16.82 -1.05
CA HIS A 310 7.23 -17.07 -1.35
C HIS A 310 7.58 -18.56 -1.20
N VAL A 311 7.09 -19.20 -0.13
CA VAL A 311 7.27 -20.63 0.09
C VAL A 311 6.61 -21.44 -1.03
N ALA A 312 5.38 -21.09 -1.40
CA ALA A 312 4.66 -21.82 -2.45
C ALA A 312 5.35 -21.71 -3.83
N LEU A 313 5.78 -20.52 -4.24
CA LEU A 313 6.55 -20.32 -5.47
C LEU A 313 7.88 -21.08 -5.44
N THR A 314 8.57 -21.08 -4.29
CA THR A 314 9.82 -21.84 -4.12
C THR A 314 9.57 -23.34 -4.26
N LEU A 315 8.48 -23.87 -3.71
CA LEU A 315 8.09 -25.28 -3.84
C LEU A 315 7.72 -25.62 -5.29
N GLN A 316 6.88 -24.83 -5.94
CA GLN A 316 6.51 -24.98 -7.35
C GLN A 316 7.76 -25.06 -8.24
N HIS A 317 8.69 -24.11 -8.08
CA HIS A 317 9.96 -24.11 -8.80
C HIS A 317 10.83 -25.34 -8.51
N SER A 318 10.77 -25.88 -7.29
CA SER A 318 11.51 -27.10 -6.93
C SER A 318 10.98 -28.34 -7.64
N PHE A 319 9.71 -28.32 -8.05
CA PHE A 319 9.08 -29.44 -8.73
C PHE A 319 9.46 -29.52 -10.20
N LEU A 320 9.67 -28.41 -10.89
CA LEU A 320 10.01 -28.42 -12.31
C LEU A 320 11.42 -29.02 -12.55
N PRO A 321 11.63 -29.77 -13.65
CA PRO A 321 12.96 -30.23 -13.99
C PRO A 321 13.86 -29.01 -14.17
N GLN A 322 15.08 -29.05 -13.67
CA GLN A 322 16.03 -28.01 -14.02
C GLN A 322 16.51 -28.28 -15.46
N PRO A 323 16.64 -27.28 -16.35
CA PRO A 323 16.99 -27.51 -17.76
C PRO A 323 18.27 -28.32 -17.97
N HIS A 324 19.25 -28.18 -17.07
CA HIS A 324 20.52 -28.92 -17.06
C HIS A 324 20.43 -30.33 -16.46
N ARG A 325 19.23 -30.76 -16.03
CA ARG A 325 18.94 -32.11 -15.50
C ARG A 325 18.00 -32.91 -16.38
N LEU A 326 17.67 -32.42 -17.57
CA LEU A 326 16.96 -33.24 -18.55
C LEU A 326 17.86 -34.44 -18.91
N PRO A 327 17.30 -35.66 -19.02
CA PRO A 327 18.08 -36.82 -19.42
C PRO A 327 18.70 -36.57 -20.81
N GLU A 328 19.93 -37.05 -21.03
CA GLU A 328 20.47 -37.11 -22.40
C GLU A 328 19.59 -38.05 -23.23
N LEU A 329 18.99 -37.53 -24.29
CA LEU A 329 18.04 -38.25 -25.14
C LEU A 329 18.69 -38.46 -26.52
N PRO A 330 19.26 -39.65 -26.81
CA PRO A 330 19.97 -39.89 -28.05
C PRO A 330 19.07 -39.67 -29.28
N GLY A 331 19.56 -38.90 -30.26
CA GLY A 331 18.85 -38.66 -31.52
C GLY A 331 17.94 -37.43 -31.53
N VAL A 332 17.80 -36.72 -30.40
CA VAL A 332 17.05 -35.46 -30.31
C VAL A 332 17.79 -34.43 -29.45
N ASP A 333 17.70 -33.18 -29.87
CA ASP A 333 18.06 -32.01 -29.06
C ASP A 333 16.77 -31.42 -28.47
N ILE A 334 16.82 -31.00 -27.21
CA ILE A 334 15.70 -30.35 -26.52
C ILE A 334 16.18 -29.06 -25.88
N ALA A 335 15.43 -27.98 -26.10
CA ALA A 335 15.57 -26.72 -25.39
C ALA A 335 14.29 -26.45 -24.60
N VAL A 336 14.45 -26.01 -23.35
CA VAL A 336 13.32 -25.58 -22.52
C VAL A 336 13.56 -24.17 -22.00
N ARG A 337 12.50 -23.39 -21.96
CA ARG A 337 12.44 -22.13 -21.22
C ARG A 337 11.23 -22.16 -20.29
N TYR A 338 11.47 -21.79 -19.04
CA TYR A 338 10.41 -21.57 -18.07
C TYR A 338 10.61 -20.18 -17.45
N VAL A 339 9.63 -19.30 -17.63
CA VAL A 339 9.65 -17.94 -17.08
C VAL A 339 8.45 -17.80 -16.16
N PRO A 340 8.67 -17.62 -14.84
CA PRO A 340 7.56 -17.44 -13.92
C PRO A 340 6.89 -16.09 -14.15
N ALA A 341 5.61 -16.02 -13.84
CA ALA A 341 4.81 -14.81 -13.94
C ALA A 341 5.34 -13.67 -13.03
N SER A 342 4.91 -12.44 -13.33
CA SER A 342 5.36 -11.23 -12.63
C SER A 342 5.02 -11.22 -11.12
N ARG A 343 5.63 -10.31 -10.34
CA ARG A 343 5.55 -10.22 -8.87
C ARG A 343 4.13 -10.18 -8.25
N ASP A 344 3.07 -10.03 -9.05
CA ASP A 344 1.70 -9.86 -8.59
C ASP A 344 0.80 -11.09 -8.80
N THR A 345 1.21 -12.09 -9.59
CA THR A 345 0.34 -13.23 -9.95
C THR A 345 0.59 -14.55 -9.20
N GLU A 346 -0.46 -15.36 -9.14
CA GLU A 346 -0.62 -16.55 -8.30
C GLU A 346 0.31 -17.73 -8.70
N ILE A 347 0.23 -18.88 -8.01
CA ILE A 347 1.10 -20.05 -8.23
C ILE A 347 0.62 -20.80 -9.49
N GLY A 348 1.44 -20.95 -10.53
CA GLY A 348 1.00 -21.55 -11.79
C GLY A 348 0.87 -23.08 -11.82
N GLY A 349 -0.02 -23.55 -12.70
CA GLY A 349 -0.27 -24.97 -13.01
C GLY A 349 0.59 -25.53 -14.15
N ASP A 350 1.33 -24.66 -14.83
CA ASP A 350 2.14 -24.98 -16.00
C ASP A 350 3.24 -25.99 -15.74
N PHE A 351 3.36 -26.96 -16.64
CA PHE A 351 4.47 -27.91 -16.62
C PHE A 351 4.90 -28.38 -17.99
N TYR A 352 6.10 -28.96 -18.00
CA TYR A 352 6.63 -29.68 -19.13
C TYR A 352 7.30 -30.98 -18.68
N ALA A 353 7.38 -31.94 -19.58
CA ALA A 353 8.12 -33.18 -19.37
C ALA A 353 8.79 -33.65 -20.65
N ALA A 354 9.94 -34.31 -20.50
CA ALA A 354 10.58 -35.09 -21.56
C ALA A 354 11.03 -36.43 -20.94
N GLN A 355 10.55 -37.53 -21.50
CA GLN A 355 10.82 -38.89 -21.01
C GLN A 355 11.28 -39.77 -22.16
N ARG A 356 12.18 -40.70 -21.85
CA ARG A 356 12.53 -41.78 -22.77
C ARG A 356 11.52 -42.92 -22.60
N THR A 357 11.01 -43.43 -23.71
CA THR A 357 10.14 -44.61 -23.74
C THR A 357 10.82 -45.73 -24.52
N ALA A 358 10.17 -46.89 -24.64
CA ALA A 358 10.67 -47.99 -25.45
C ALA A 358 10.70 -47.65 -26.96
N ASP A 359 9.76 -46.83 -27.42
CA ASP A 359 9.55 -46.52 -28.83
C ASP A 359 10.10 -45.15 -29.26
N GLY A 360 10.65 -44.36 -28.33
CA GLY A 360 11.25 -43.07 -28.66
C GLY A 360 11.35 -42.09 -27.49
N VAL A 361 11.09 -40.82 -27.80
CA VAL A 361 11.10 -39.71 -26.83
C VAL A 361 9.69 -39.14 -26.74
N LEU A 362 9.13 -39.13 -25.54
CA LEU A 362 7.85 -38.51 -25.24
C LEU A 362 8.08 -37.14 -24.62
N THR A 363 7.50 -36.10 -25.22
CA THR A 363 7.43 -34.75 -24.65
C THR A 363 6.01 -34.38 -24.27
N ALA A 364 5.87 -33.59 -23.22
CA ALA A 364 4.59 -33.10 -22.74
C ALA A 364 4.70 -31.63 -22.35
N VAL A 365 3.65 -30.87 -22.62
CA VAL A 365 3.38 -29.55 -22.03
C VAL A 365 1.91 -29.53 -21.63
N GLY A 366 1.60 -28.95 -20.49
CA GLY A 366 0.24 -28.86 -20.01
C GLY A 366 0.09 -27.80 -18.94
N ASP A 367 -1.17 -27.52 -18.63
CA ASP A 367 -1.59 -26.58 -17.61
C ASP A 367 -2.76 -27.17 -16.80
N VAL A 368 -2.73 -26.96 -15.50
CA VAL A 368 -3.78 -27.39 -14.57
C VAL A 368 -4.66 -26.20 -14.25
N VAL A 369 -5.98 -26.36 -14.40
CA VAL A 369 -6.91 -25.25 -14.20
C VAL A 369 -6.81 -24.69 -12.77
N GLY A 370 -6.57 -23.38 -12.71
CA GLY A 370 -6.48 -22.61 -11.47
C GLY A 370 -5.05 -22.28 -11.07
N HIS A 371 -4.88 -21.29 -10.20
CA HIS A 371 -3.55 -20.77 -9.84
C HIS A 371 -3.36 -20.86 -8.32
N SER A 372 -3.21 -22.08 -7.81
CA SER A 372 -3.11 -22.34 -6.37
C SER A 372 -2.05 -23.39 -6.05
N LEU A 373 -1.70 -23.52 -4.77
CA LEU A 373 -0.82 -24.59 -4.31
C LEU A 373 -1.40 -25.98 -4.61
N GLU A 374 -2.73 -26.09 -4.63
CA GLU A 374 -3.44 -27.32 -5.01
C GLU A 374 -3.23 -27.63 -6.49
N ALA A 375 -3.41 -26.65 -7.39
CA ALA A 375 -3.13 -26.81 -8.82
C ALA A 375 -1.68 -27.22 -9.08
N ALA A 376 -0.73 -26.57 -8.39
CA ALA A 376 0.68 -26.95 -8.44
C ALA A 376 0.93 -28.39 -7.96
N THR A 377 0.22 -28.84 -6.91
CA THR A 377 0.35 -30.23 -6.42
C THR A 377 -0.18 -31.24 -7.43
N VAL A 378 -1.34 -30.97 -8.04
CA VAL A 378 -1.90 -31.81 -9.11
C VAL A 378 -0.97 -31.87 -10.32
N MET A 379 -0.37 -30.74 -10.70
CA MET A 379 0.65 -30.68 -11.75
C MET A 379 1.83 -31.63 -11.45
N VAL A 380 2.32 -31.66 -10.21
CA VAL A 380 3.37 -32.59 -9.78
C VAL A 380 2.92 -34.03 -9.94
N GLU A 381 1.70 -34.36 -9.53
CA GLU A 381 1.14 -35.70 -9.64
C GLU A 381 1.01 -36.13 -11.09
N ILE A 382 0.46 -35.29 -11.98
CA ILE A 382 0.38 -35.57 -13.42
C ILE A 382 1.76 -35.87 -13.99
N ARG A 383 2.77 -35.05 -13.67
CA ARG A 383 4.12 -35.23 -14.19
C ARG A 383 4.79 -36.51 -13.68
N HIS A 384 4.61 -36.85 -12.41
CA HIS A 384 5.17 -38.09 -11.84
C HIS A 384 4.42 -39.33 -12.32
N ALA A 385 3.09 -39.26 -12.46
CA ALA A 385 2.28 -40.31 -13.04
C ALA A 385 2.68 -40.57 -14.50
N LEU A 386 2.84 -39.50 -15.31
CA LEU A 386 3.32 -39.61 -16.67
C LEU A 386 4.68 -40.30 -16.73
N ARG A 387 5.64 -39.86 -15.89
CA ARG A 387 6.96 -40.48 -15.79
C ARG A 387 6.89 -41.96 -15.42
N ALA A 388 6.00 -42.34 -14.50
CA ALA A 388 5.81 -43.74 -14.10
C ALA A 388 5.15 -44.57 -15.22
N TYR A 389 4.16 -44.02 -15.92
CA TYR A 389 3.49 -44.71 -17.01
C TYR A 389 4.41 -44.91 -18.22
N CYS A 390 5.31 -43.97 -18.49
CA CYS A 390 6.31 -44.05 -19.56
C CYS A 390 7.29 -45.24 -19.43
N VAL A 391 7.35 -45.90 -18.27
CA VAL A 391 8.23 -47.06 -18.05
C VAL A 391 7.81 -48.25 -18.92
N ASP A 392 6.50 -48.49 -19.04
CA ASP A 392 5.95 -49.66 -19.74
C ASP A 392 5.02 -49.28 -20.91
N GLU A 393 4.74 -47.99 -21.12
CA GLU A 393 3.83 -47.50 -22.14
C GLU A 393 4.47 -46.35 -22.93
N SER A 394 4.36 -46.39 -24.25
CA SER A 394 4.84 -45.33 -25.15
C SER A 394 3.68 -44.60 -25.84
N ASP A 395 2.51 -45.21 -25.99
CA ASP A 395 1.43 -44.66 -26.82
C ASP A 395 0.80 -43.42 -26.15
N PRO A 396 0.86 -42.23 -26.79
CA PRO A 396 0.35 -41.01 -26.19
C PRO A 396 -1.17 -41.04 -25.95
N ALA A 397 -1.96 -41.84 -26.69
CA ALA A 397 -3.38 -42.00 -26.40
C ALA A 397 -3.62 -42.78 -25.10
N VAL A 398 -2.88 -43.86 -24.88
CA VAL A 398 -2.99 -44.67 -23.66
C VAL A 398 -2.50 -43.87 -22.45
N LEU A 399 -1.43 -43.10 -22.62
CA LEU A 399 -0.92 -42.21 -21.57
C LEU A 399 -1.95 -41.14 -21.20
N ALA A 400 -2.59 -40.50 -22.18
CA ALA A 400 -3.67 -39.53 -21.93
C ALA A 400 -4.84 -40.16 -21.17
N GLU A 401 -5.31 -41.35 -21.55
CA GLU A 401 -6.38 -42.06 -20.82
C GLU A 401 -6.00 -42.43 -19.39
N ARG A 402 -4.73 -42.84 -19.14
CA ARG A 402 -4.28 -43.15 -17.79
C ARG A 402 -4.21 -41.90 -16.92
N LEU A 403 -3.74 -40.78 -17.46
CA LEU A 403 -3.74 -39.49 -16.77
C LEU A 403 -5.17 -38.99 -16.50
N ASP A 404 -6.08 -39.10 -17.46
CA ASP A 404 -7.50 -38.75 -17.30
C ASP A 404 -8.16 -39.55 -16.17
N ARG A 405 -7.90 -40.87 -16.12
CA ARG A 405 -8.38 -41.75 -15.05
C ARG A 405 -7.75 -41.42 -13.68
N MET A 406 -6.46 -41.09 -13.67
CA MET A 406 -5.77 -40.67 -12.44
C MET A 406 -6.43 -39.41 -11.86
N LEU A 407 -6.68 -38.40 -12.71
CA LEU A 407 -7.35 -37.16 -12.30
C LEU A 407 -8.76 -37.43 -11.80
N GLN A 408 -9.59 -38.19 -12.52
CA GLN A 408 -10.94 -38.52 -12.06
C GLN A 408 -10.98 -39.26 -10.72
N HIS A 409 -9.97 -40.09 -10.44
CA HIS A 409 -9.93 -40.88 -9.23
C HIS A 409 -9.44 -40.07 -8.02
N HIS A 410 -8.40 -39.27 -8.20
CA HIS A 410 -7.74 -38.55 -7.10
C HIS A 410 -8.20 -37.09 -6.96
N HIS A 411 -8.59 -36.44 -8.06
CA HIS A 411 -8.92 -35.01 -8.16
C HIS A 411 -10.17 -34.76 -9.02
N PRO A 412 -11.36 -35.24 -8.60
CA PRO A 412 -12.57 -35.24 -9.44
C PRO A 412 -13.12 -33.84 -9.78
N GLU A 413 -12.68 -32.79 -9.08
CA GLU A 413 -13.09 -31.40 -9.31
C GLU A 413 -12.08 -30.60 -10.15
N VAL A 414 -10.93 -31.21 -10.49
CA VAL A 414 -9.84 -30.54 -11.21
C VAL A 414 -9.78 -31.04 -12.65
N THR A 415 -9.60 -30.12 -13.59
CA THR A 415 -9.32 -30.43 -14.99
C THR A 415 -7.95 -29.90 -15.39
N ALA A 416 -7.37 -30.50 -16.43
CA ALA A 416 -6.07 -30.08 -16.94
C ALA A 416 -6.02 -30.18 -18.46
N THR A 417 -5.28 -29.28 -19.07
CA THR A 417 -4.89 -29.34 -20.49
C THR A 417 -3.55 -30.06 -20.59
N VAL A 418 -3.39 -30.99 -21.53
CA VAL A 418 -2.08 -31.63 -21.80
C VAL A 418 -1.93 -31.90 -23.30
N CYS A 419 -0.79 -31.57 -23.87
CA CYS A 419 -0.35 -32.07 -25.16
C CYS A 419 0.81 -33.05 -24.98
N LEU A 420 0.72 -34.23 -25.59
CA LEU A 420 1.74 -35.28 -25.61
C LEU A 420 2.22 -35.50 -27.04
N ALA A 421 3.54 -35.55 -27.24
CA ALA A 421 4.15 -35.89 -28.52
C ALA A 421 5.20 -36.99 -28.34
N LEU A 422 4.97 -38.14 -28.97
CA LEU A 422 5.95 -39.23 -29.05
C LEU A 422 6.69 -39.13 -30.37
N ILE A 423 8.02 -39.12 -30.33
CA ILE A 423 8.88 -39.01 -31.52
C ILE A 423 9.84 -40.19 -31.53
N ASP A 424 9.85 -40.95 -32.63
CA ASP A 424 10.92 -41.89 -32.94
C ASP A 424 12.10 -41.12 -33.57
N PRO A 425 13.26 -41.00 -32.88
CA PRO A 425 14.41 -40.26 -33.40
C PRO A 425 14.98 -40.83 -34.69
N GLY A 426 14.86 -42.14 -34.91
CA GLY A 426 15.42 -42.83 -36.07
C GLY A 426 14.62 -42.60 -37.35
N THR A 427 13.30 -42.75 -37.27
CA THR A 427 12.41 -42.60 -38.46
C THR A 427 11.89 -41.18 -38.65
N GLY A 428 11.80 -40.41 -37.56
CA GLY A 428 11.13 -39.13 -37.48
C GLY A 428 9.61 -39.23 -37.40
N GLU A 429 9.06 -40.44 -37.23
CA GLU A 429 7.63 -40.64 -37.01
C GLU A 429 7.24 -40.01 -35.67
N THR A 430 6.17 -39.20 -35.70
CA THR A 430 5.71 -38.43 -34.56
C THR A 430 4.21 -38.64 -34.38
N ARG A 431 3.78 -38.99 -33.16
CA ARG A 431 2.38 -39.19 -32.78
C ARG A 431 2.01 -38.17 -31.71
N VAL A 432 0.99 -37.36 -31.96
CA VAL A 432 0.56 -36.27 -31.07
C VAL A 432 -0.84 -36.54 -30.54
N ALA A 433 -0.98 -36.66 -29.22
CA ALA A 433 -2.27 -36.65 -28.54
C ALA A 433 -2.46 -35.30 -27.83
N ASN A 434 -3.62 -34.68 -27.98
CA ASN A 434 -3.91 -33.39 -27.38
C ASN A 434 -5.20 -33.47 -26.57
N ALA A 435 -5.10 -33.23 -25.26
CA ALA A 435 -6.18 -33.17 -24.30
C ALA A 435 -6.53 -31.70 -23.98
N GLY A 436 -6.98 -30.97 -25.01
CA GLY A 436 -7.48 -29.60 -24.87
C GLY A 436 -6.42 -28.50 -24.70
N HIS A 437 -5.13 -28.80 -24.86
CA HIS A 437 -4.05 -27.82 -24.80
C HIS A 437 -3.78 -27.17 -26.16
N ILE A 438 -2.91 -26.16 -26.20
CA ILE A 438 -2.44 -25.56 -27.46
C ILE A 438 -1.71 -26.64 -28.28
N PRO A 439 -2.10 -26.88 -29.54
CA PRO A 439 -1.43 -27.86 -30.39
C PRO A 439 0.03 -27.47 -30.66
N PRO A 440 0.93 -28.45 -30.86
CA PRO A 440 2.32 -28.15 -31.12
C PRO A 440 2.50 -27.50 -32.48
N LEU A 441 3.45 -26.58 -32.57
CA LEU A 441 3.84 -25.89 -33.79
C LEU A 441 5.04 -26.58 -34.41
N VAL A 442 4.95 -26.94 -35.69
CA VAL A 442 6.08 -27.48 -36.46
C VAL A 442 6.67 -26.36 -37.31
N VAL A 443 7.91 -25.98 -37.02
CA VAL A 443 8.68 -25.01 -37.79
C VAL A 443 9.60 -25.78 -38.73
N ARG A 444 9.37 -25.62 -40.03
CA ARG A 444 10.15 -26.25 -41.10
C ARG A 444 11.09 -25.23 -41.71
N ASP A 445 12.33 -25.62 -41.96
CA ASP A 445 13.35 -24.72 -42.52
C ASP A 445 13.01 -24.24 -43.95
N ASP A 446 12.18 -24.98 -44.69
CA ASP A 446 11.83 -24.72 -46.10
C ASP A 446 10.39 -24.27 -46.35
N ARG A 447 9.49 -24.37 -45.35
CA ARG A 447 8.04 -24.32 -45.54
C ARG A 447 7.26 -23.47 -44.54
N GLY A 448 7.95 -22.74 -43.66
CA GLY A 448 7.31 -21.93 -42.63
C GLY A 448 6.87 -22.77 -41.43
N ALA A 449 5.89 -22.27 -40.67
CA ALA A 449 5.44 -22.90 -39.43
C ALA A 449 3.94 -23.21 -39.48
N ASP A 450 3.55 -24.42 -39.09
CA ASP A 450 2.16 -24.89 -39.06
C ASP A 450 1.83 -25.64 -37.78
N TYR A 451 0.64 -25.42 -37.23
CA TYR A 451 0.14 -26.16 -36.06
C TYR A 451 -0.29 -27.58 -36.45
N VAL A 452 0.05 -28.56 -35.62
CA VAL A 452 -0.45 -29.93 -35.77
C VAL A 452 -1.96 -29.94 -35.52
N LYS A 453 -2.73 -30.61 -36.37
CA LYS A 453 -4.20 -30.72 -36.26
C LYS A 453 -4.63 -31.74 -35.21
N ALA A 454 -4.06 -31.65 -34.01
CA ALA A 454 -4.40 -32.49 -32.86
C ALA A 454 -5.28 -31.69 -31.89
N ALA A 455 -6.42 -32.26 -31.52
CA ALA A 455 -7.36 -31.68 -30.56
C ALA A 455 -8.06 -32.79 -29.79
N GLY A 456 -8.64 -32.48 -28.63
CA GLY A 456 -9.35 -33.44 -27.79
C GLY A 456 -9.92 -32.76 -26.54
N PRO A 457 -10.74 -33.47 -25.75
CA PRO A 457 -11.28 -32.93 -24.50
C PRO A 457 -10.18 -32.73 -23.45
N LEU A 458 -10.43 -31.86 -22.47
CA LEU A 458 -9.58 -31.70 -21.28
C LEU A 458 -9.49 -33.02 -20.50
N LEU A 459 -8.37 -33.25 -19.82
CA LEU A 459 -8.28 -34.30 -18.82
C LEU A 459 -9.21 -33.98 -17.63
N GLY A 460 -9.73 -35.01 -16.98
CA GLY A 460 -10.64 -34.95 -15.84
C GLY A 460 -12.13 -35.06 -16.21
N LEU A 461 -12.49 -34.99 -17.50
CA LEU A 461 -13.89 -34.95 -17.94
C LEU A 461 -14.55 -36.33 -18.13
N GLY A 462 -13.78 -37.42 -18.18
CA GLY A 462 -14.34 -38.76 -18.41
C GLY A 462 -14.82 -38.99 -19.84
N VAL A 463 -14.36 -38.16 -20.78
CA VAL A 463 -14.71 -38.26 -22.20
C VAL A 463 -13.56 -38.95 -22.94
N PRO A 464 -13.83 -39.95 -23.80
CA PRO A 464 -12.80 -40.61 -24.59
C PRO A 464 -11.99 -39.62 -25.44
N HIS A 465 -10.66 -39.76 -25.42
CA HIS A 465 -9.78 -38.96 -26.26
C HIS A 465 -9.74 -39.51 -27.70
N PRO A 466 -9.64 -38.63 -28.72
CA PRO A 466 -9.46 -39.06 -30.10
C PRO A 466 -8.09 -39.71 -30.32
N PRO A 467 -7.92 -40.49 -31.40
CA PRO A 467 -6.64 -41.11 -31.72
C PRO A 467 -5.55 -40.05 -32.00
N PRO A 468 -4.27 -40.37 -31.75
CA PRO A 468 -3.17 -39.45 -31.96
C PRO A 468 -3.07 -39.04 -33.43
N THR A 469 -2.71 -37.78 -33.68
CA THR A 469 -2.39 -37.29 -35.02
C THR A 469 -0.97 -37.69 -35.37
N GLU A 470 -0.80 -38.32 -36.54
CA GLU A 470 0.50 -38.78 -37.03
C GLU A 470 1.09 -37.77 -38.00
N LEU A 471 2.39 -37.50 -37.85
CA LEU A 471 3.17 -36.69 -38.76
C LEU A 471 4.62 -37.17 -38.79
N ARG A 472 5.40 -36.59 -39.70
CA ARG A 472 6.83 -36.86 -39.80
C ARG A 472 7.63 -35.57 -39.62
N LEU A 473 8.59 -35.61 -38.70
CA LEU A 473 9.59 -34.56 -38.49
C LEU A 473 10.86 -34.93 -39.26
N ALA A 474 11.24 -34.11 -40.24
CA ALA A 474 12.51 -34.25 -40.94
C ALA A 474 13.68 -33.76 -40.06
N PRO A 475 14.93 -34.17 -40.32
CA PRO A 475 16.08 -33.55 -39.70
C PRO A 475 16.09 -32.04 -39.98
N GLY A 476 16.29 -31.22 -38.94
CA GLY A 476 16.20 -29.75 -39.00
C GLY A 476 14.82 -29.18 -38.68
N ASP A 477 13.73 -29.95 -38.82
CA ASP A 477 12.41 -29.52 -38.36
C ASP A 477 12.43 -29.34 -36.83
N ARG A 478 11.74 -28.30 -36.35
CA ARG A 478 11.62 -27.97 -34.93
C ARG A 478 10.17 -28.11 -34.50
N LEU A 479 9.92 -28.94 -33.50
CA LEU A 479 8.63 -29.04 -32.82
C LEU A 479 8.65 -28.11 -31.62
N LEU A 480 7.69 -27.20 -31.54
CA LEU A 480 7.53 -26.23 -30.44
C LEU A 480 6.21 -26.49 -29.72
N MET A 481 6.28 -26.66 -28.41
CA MET A 481 5.15 -26.78 -27.49
C MET A 481 5.22 -25.60 -26.52
N VAL A 482 4.10 -24.92 -26.29
CA VAL A 482 4.01 -23.74 -25.43
C VAL A 482 2.74 -23.79 -24.59
N THR A 483 2.81 -23.26 -23.38
CA THR A 483 1.62 -22.93 -22.60
C THR A 483 1.02 -21.60 -23.07
N ASP A 484 -0.22 -21.35 -22.65
CA ASP A 484 -0.97 -20.14 -22.97
C ASP A 484 -0.37 -18.90 -22.33
N GLY A 485 0.31 -18.98 -21.18
CA GLY A 485 0.98 -17.82 -20.59
C GLY A 485 2.03 -17.14 -21.50
N LEU A 486 2.55 -17.83 -22.54
CA LEU A 486 3.37 -17.17 -23.58
C LEU A 486 2.55 -16.22 -24.47
N ILE A 487 1.33 -16.57 -24.83
CA ILE A 487 0.57 -15.94 -25.92
C ILE A 487 -0.75 -15.30 -25.50
N GLU A 488 -1.27 -15.66 -24.33
CA GLU A 488 -2.52 -15.14 -23.80
C GLU A 488 -2.36 -13.68 -23.37
N THR A 489 -3.21 -12.84 -23.92
CA THR A 489 -3.22 -11.40 -23.66
C THR A 489 -4.67 -10.97 -23.48
N ARG A 490 -5.00 -10.34 -22.34
CA ARG A 490 -6.37 -9.95 -22.03
C ARG A 490 -6.97 -9.10 -23.15
N GLY A 491 -8.13 -9.53 -23.64
CA GLY A 491 -8.87 -8.83 -24.70
C GLY A 491 -8.42 -9.15 -26.13
N ILE A 492 -7.48 -10.06 -26.32
CA ILE A 492 -7.09 -10.60 -27.63
C ILE A 492 -7.56 -12.05 -27.73
N ASP A 493 -8.18 -12.40 -28.86
CA ASP A 493 -8.58 -13.78 -29.14
C ASP A 493 -7.33 -14.68 -29.27
N LEU A 494 -7.34 -15.82 -28.58
CA LEU A 494 -6.24 -16.79 -28.59
C LEU A 494 -5.85 -17.20 -30.02
N ALA A 495 -6.81 -17.33 -30.94
CA ALA A 495 -6.53 -17.69 -32.33
C ALA A 495 -5.64 -16.64 -33.04
N VAL A 496 -5.82 -15.36 -32.70
CA VAL A 496 -5.00 -14.26 -33.22
C VAL A 496 -3.60 -14.32 -32.61
N SER A 497 -3.50 -14.54 -31.30
CA SER A 497 -2.20 -14.70 -30.63
C SER A 497 -1.41 -15.91 -31.14
N MET A 498 -2.08 -17.03 -31.43
CA MET A 498 -1.48 -18.20 -32.06
C MET A 498 -0.93 -17.88 -33.45
N GLU A 499 -1.66 -17.12 -34.28
CA GLU A 499 -1.16 -16.74 -35.60
C GLU A 499 0.06 -15.81 -35.52
N HIS A 500 0.08 -14.89 -34.54
CA HIS A 500 1.27 -14.06 -34.27
C HIS A 500 2.47 -14.91 -33.82
N LEU A 501 2.26 -15.91 -32.96
CA LEU A 501 3.31 -16.84 -32.54
C LEU A 501 3.85 -17.63 -33.73
N ARG A 502 2.96 -18.15 -34.58
CA ARG A 502 3.30 -18.89 -35.80
C ARG A 502 4.17 -18.06 -36.74
N ALA A 503 3.78 -16.81 -36.98
CA ALA A 503 4.52 -15.89 -37.83
C ALA A 503 5.91 -15.55 -37.25
N ALA A 504 6.00 -15.29 -35.94
CA ALA A 504 7.27 -15.02 -35.26
C ALA A 504 8.21 -16.24 -35.30
N ALA A 505 7.67 -17.45 -35.06
CA ALA A 505 8.43 -18.68 -35.11
C ALA A 505 8.96 -19.00 -36.52
N ALA A 506 8.17 -18.71 -37.56
CA ALA A 506 8.60 -18.86 -38.95
C ALA A 506 9.73 -17.88 -39.35
N GLY A 507 9.80 -16.72 -38.69
CA GLY A 507 10.86 -15.71 -38.90
C GLY A 507 12.10 -15.89 -38.04
N ALA A 508 12.10 -16.84 -37.11
CA ALA A 508 13.21 -17.06 -36.18
C ALA A 508 14.43 -17.69 -36.86
N LEU A 509 15.63 -17.35 -36.37
CA LEU A 509 16.87 -17.96 -36.85
C LEU A 509 16.89 -19.49 -36.64
N PRO A 510 17.65 -20.24 -37.45
CA PRO A 510 17.81 -21.68 -37.25
C PRO A 510 18.38 -22.02 -35.87
N GLY A 511 17.94 -23.15 -35.31
CA GLY A 511 18.33 -23.63 -33.98
C GLY A 511 17.25 -23.49 -32.91
N LEU A 512 17.31 -24.33 -31.88
CA LEU A 512 16.31 -24.38 -30.82
C LEU A 512 16.40 -23.18 -29.88
N ASP A 513 17.60 -22.84 -29.40
CA ASP A 513 17.79 -21.70 -28.49
C ASP A 513 17.40 -20.38 -29.16
N ALA A 514 17.80 -20.16 -30.42
CA ALA A 514 17.45 -18.97 -31.17
C ALA A 514 15.93 -18.84 -31.38
N LEU A 515 15.23 -19.95 -31.61
CA LEU A 515 13.76 -19.98 -31.68
C LEU A 515 13.14 -19.58 -30.34
N CYS A 516 13.53 -20.23 -29.26
CA CYS A 516 13.00 -19.94 -27.92
C CYS A 516 13.26 -18.49 -27.49
N ASP A 517 14.48 -17.99 -27.67
CA ASP A 517 14.88 -16.65 -27.25
C ASP A 517 14.17 -15.56 -28.08
N THR A 518 13.95 -15.80 -29.39
CA THR A 518 13.16 -14.89 -30.24
C THR A 518 11.72 -14.77 -29.73
N LEU A 519 11.08 -15.89 -29.43
CA LEU A 519 9.70 -15.89 -28.95
C LEU A 519 9.58 -15.28 -27.54
N LEU A 520 10.53 -15.55 -26.64
CA LEU A 520 10.57 -14.87 -25.34
C LEU A 520 10.79 -13.36 -25.49
N GLY A 521 11.62 -12.91 -26.43
CA GLY A 521 11.81 -11.48 -26.68
C GLY A 521 10.56 -10.79 -27.24
N CYS A 522 9.79 -11.49 -28.08
CA CYS A 522 8.55 -10.96 -28.66
C CYS A 522 7.37 -10.98 -27.68
N PHE A 523 7.29 -12.02 -26.84
CA PHE A 523 6.09 -12.32 -26.08
C PHE A 523 6.30 -12.41 -24.56
N GLY A 524 7.52 -12.50 -24.03
CA GLY A 524 7.77 -12.79 -22.61
C GLY A 524 7.73 -11.60 -21.65
N HIS A 525 7.20 -10.44 -22.06
CA HIS A 525 7.18 -9.23 -21.23
C HIS A 525 5.84 -9.04 -20.51
N ASP A 526 5.89 -8.66 -19.22
CA ASP A 526 4.75 -8.31 -18.35
C ASP A 526 3.59 -9.32 -18.40
N ARG A 527 3.90 -10.61 -18.24
CA ARG A 527 2.90 -11.69 -18.25
C ARG A 527 2.28 -11.91 -16.87
N ASP A 528 0.98 -12.18 -16.93
CA ASP A 528 0.12 -12.52 -15.79
C ASP A 528 0.24 -14.01 -15.42
N ASP A 529 0.72 -14.86 -16.32
CA ASP A 529 0.81 -16.31 -16.12
C ASP A 529 2.21 -16.85 -16.42
N ASP A 530 2.49 -18.05 -15.93
CA ASP A 530 3.76 -18.75 -16.14
C ASP A 530 3.95 -19.08 -17.62
N ILE A 531 5.20 -19.11 -18.06
CA ILE A 531 5.54 -19.45 -19.44
C ILE A 531 6.33 -20.74 -19.40
N ALA A 532 5.78 -21.83 -19.95
CA ALA A 532 6.55 -23.03 -20.27
C ALA A 532 6.66 -23.21 -21.79
N MET A 533 7.89 -23.33 -22.27
CA MET A 533 8.20 -23.58 -23.67
C MET A 533 9.15 -24.76 -23.80
N LEU A 534 8.76 -25.75 -24.61
CA LEU A 534 9.59 -26.90 -24.95
C LEU A 534 9.76 -26.95 -26.47
N ALA A 535 11.01 -26.88 -26.92
CA ALA A 535 11.37 -27.04 -28.33
C ALA A 535 12.24 -28.28 -28.51
N LEU A 536 11.98 -29.05 -29.56
CA LEU A 536 12.71 -30.27 -29.89
C LEU A 536 13.08 -30.29 -31.37
N SER A 537 14.29 -30.75 -31.69
CA SER A 537 14.70 -31.09 -33.06
C SER A 537 15.43 -32.43 -33.10
N ARG A 538 15.38 -33.12 -34.24
CA ARG A 538 16.13 -34.37 -34.43
C ARG A 538 17.60 -34.08 -34.74
N THR A 539 18.51 -34.81 -34.10
CA THR A 539 19.94 -34.79 -34.42
C THR A 539 20.26 -35.90 -35.41
N GLY A 540 20.45 -35.56 -36.69
CA GLY A 540 20.85 -36.52 -37.73
C GLY A 540 19.98 -36.45 -38.98
#